data_AF-A0A7J7HW99-F1
#
_entry.id   AF-A0A7J7HW99-F1
#
_cell.length_a   1.000
_cell.length_b   1.000
_cell.length_c   1.000
_cell.angle_alpha   90.00
_cell.angle_beta   90.00
_cell.angle_gamma   90.00
#
_symmetry.space_group_name_H-M   'P 1'
#
loop_
_entity.id
_entity.type
_entity.pdbx_description
1 polymer ?
#
loop_
_entity_poly.entity_id
_entity_poly.type
_entity_poly.pdbx_seq_one_letter_code
_entity_poly.pdbx_strand_id
1 'polypeptide(L)'
;MLSDARYNHYEISSYCKDNFKSKHNLTYWDNKPFFGFGLGSASFLGGFRFSRPKKMKVYAGYVQNLEDGVVGLSEDSFPDPKDMAMDAVMLSFRTAKGLDLKSFRKTFGTSLVHSLGKAYRPFVESGHVVCLDRHRRVITTDRFCALLSNEEEIEETVVFIRLSVPDGFLLSNELISLAFHVIAP
;
A
#
# COMPACT_ATOMS: atom_id res chain seq x y z
N MET A 1 -9.24 9.74 22.71
CA MET A 1 -8.61 9.65 21.37
C MET A 1 -9.33 10.57 20.39
N LEU A 2 -8.72 10.95 19.25
CA LEU A 2 -9.38 11.81 18.24
C LEU A 2 -10.69 11.20 17.70
N SER A 3 -10.78 9.87 17.71
CA SER A 3 -12.00 9.11 17.39
C SER A 3 -13.20 9.53 18.23
N ASP A 4 -13.00 9.82 19.52
CA ASP A 4 -14.07 10.24 20.45
C ASP A 4 -14.63 11.62 20.07
N ALA A 5 -13.81 12.44 19.40
CA ALA A 5 -14.21 13.73 18.85
C ALA A 5 -14.79 13.64 17.42
N ARG A 6 -15.12 12.43 16.95
CA ARG A 6 -15.65 12.12 15.60
C ARG A 6 -14.68 12.43 14.46
N TYR A 7 -13.38 12.29 14.72
CA TYR A 7 -12.37 12.28 13.68
C TYR A 7 -11.99 10.84 13.36
N ASN A 8 -12.23 10.42 12.12
CA ASN A 8 -11.95 9.08 11.64
C ASN A 8 -10.50 8.97 11.18
N HIS A 9 -9.77 7.96 11.69
CA HIS A 9 -8.46 7.61 11.17
C HIS A 9 -8.62 7.10 9.73
N TYR A 10 -8.05 7.80 8.76
CA TYR A 10 -8.17 7.40 7.35
C TYR A 10 -6.84 6.97 6.74
N GLU A 11 -5.72 7.44 7.29
CA GLU A 11 -4.35 7.07 6.91
C GLU A 11 -3.39 7.26 8.09
N ILE A 12 -2.23 6.61 8.01
CA ILE A 12 -1.23 6.37 9.06
C ILE A 12 -0.93 7.54 10.01
N SER A 13 -0.99 8.78 9.56
CA SER A 13 -0.69 9.95 10.39
C SER A 13 -1.80 11.01 10.42
N SER A 14 -2.98 10.72 9.85
CA SER A 14 -4.07 11.70 9.77
C SER A 14 -5.44 11.15 10.12
N TYR A 15 -6.20 12.04 10.76
CA TYR A 15 -7.60 11.86 11.08
C TYR A 15 -8.40 12.99 10.43
N CYS A 16 -9.65 12.72 10.04
CA CYS A 16 -10.52 13.75 9.50
C CYS A 16 -11.98 13.48 9.85
N LYS A 17 -12.82 14.52 9.76
CA LYS A 17 -14.28 14.31 9.70
C LYS A 17 -14.65 13.69 8.36
N ASP A 18 -15.84 13.12 8.28
CA ASP A 18 -16.35 12.57 7.02
C ASP A 18 -16.34 13.63 5.91
N ASN A 19 -15.95 13.21 4.71
CA ASN A 19 -15.77 14.05 3.52
C ASN A 19 -14.62 15.08 3.56
N PHE A 20 -13.80 15.11 4.62
CA PHE A 20 -12.63 15.99 4.75
C PHE A 20 -11.29 15.27 4.60
N LYS A 21 -11.27 14.12 3.92
CA LYS A 21 -10.02 13.39 3.62
C LYS A 21 -9.16 14.20 2.65
N SER A 22 -7.86 14.28 2.90
CA SER A 22 -6.92 14.94 1.98
C SER A 22 -6.89 14.20 0.64
N LYS A 23 -7.36 14.85 -0.42
CA LYS A 23 -7.29 14.31 -1.79
C LYS A 23 -5.84 14.11 -2.24
N HIS A 24 -4.94 14.99 -1.80
CA HIS A 24 -3.51 14.91 -2.11
C HIS A 24 -2.88 13.65 -1.49
N ASN A 25 -3.04 13.44 -0.18
CA ASN A 25 -2.50 12.25 0.51
C ASN A 25 -3.09 10.97 -0.09
N LEU A 26 -4.42 10.94 -0.30
CA LEU A 26 -5.09 9.79 -0.89
C LEU A 26 -4.65 9.50 -2.33
N THR A 27 -4.17 10.49 -3.08
CA THR A 27 -3.63 10.25 -4.43
C THR A 27 -2.38 9.37 -4.35
N TYR A 28 -1.48 9.65 -3.40
CA TYR A 28 -0.31 8.80 -3.16
C TYR A 28 -0.68 7.43 -2.60
N TRP A 29 -1.52 7.40 -1.56
CA TRP A 29 -1.86 6.15 -0.88
C TRP A 29 -2.75 5.21 -1.70
N ASP A 30 -3.62 5.74 -2.57
CA ASP A 30 -4.40 4.93 -3.51
C ASP A 30 -3.57 4.53 -4.76
N ASN A 31 -2.25 4.73 -4.73
CA ASN A 31 -1.31 4.44 -5.82
C ASN A 31 -1.74 5.02 -7.17
N LYS A 32 -2.27 6.25 -7.17
CA LYS A 32 -2.74 6.91 -8.40
C LYS A 32 -1.58 7.62 -9.11
N PRO A 33 -1.63 7.74 -10.45
CA PRO A 33 -0.63 8.50 -11.19
C PRO A 33 -0.56 9.96 -10.73
N PHE A 34 0.64 10.51 -10.64
CA PHE A 34 0.89 11.92 -10.31
C PHE A 34 2.17 12.44 -10.94
N PHE A 35 2.19 13.75 -11.17
CA PHE A 35 3.40 14.48 -11.54
C PHE A 35 3.93 15.28 -10.35
N GLY A 36 5.20 15.07 -10.01
CA GLY A 36 5.95 15.99 -9.19
C GLY A 36 6.81 16.90 -10.05
N PHE A 37 6.97 18.15 -9.60
CA PHE A 37 7.80 19.16 -10.26
C PHE A 37 8.77 19.77 -9.27
N GLY A 38 9.88 20.28 -9.78
CA GLY A 38 10.92 20.90 -8.97
C GLY A 38 12.04 19.94 -8.53
N LEU A 39 13.02 20.53 -7.84
CA LEU A 39 14.20 19.88 -7.30
C LEU A 39 13.82 18.68 -6.42
N GLY A 40 14.37 17.50 -6.70
CA GLY A 40 14.17 16.29 -5.90
C GLY A 40 12.76 15.67 -5.96
N SER A 41 11.86 16.22 -6.78
CA SER A 41 10.50 15.71 -6.92
C SER A 41 10.48 14.31 -7.56
N ALA A 42 9.47 13.52 -7.21
CA ALA A 42 9.17 12.25 -7.85
C ALA A 42 7.88 12.35 -8.65
N SER A 43 7.76 11.58 -9.72
CA SER A 43 6.51 11.32 -10.45
C SER A 43 6.23 9.83 -10.41
N PHE A 44 4.95 9.48 -10.56
CA PHE A 44 4.52 8.11 -10.76
C PHE A 44 3.51 8.05 -11.90
N LEU A 45 3.81 7.32 -12.97
CA LEU A 45 2.93 7.20 -14.14
C LEU A 45 2.99 5.78 -14.68
N GLY A 46 1.85 5.14 -14.89
CA GLY A 46 1.79 3.82 -15.56
C GLY A 46 2.62 2.72 -14.89
N GLY A 47 2.86 2.80 -13.57
CA GLY A 47 3.73 1.88 -12.84
C GLY A 47 5.19 2.34 -12.72
N PHE A 48 5.59 3.40 -13.42
CA PHE A 48 6.96 3.92 -13.42
C PHE A 48 7.12 5.05 -12.40
N ARG A 49 8.08 4.90 -11.48
CA ARG A 49 8.55 6.01 -10.64
C ARG A 49 9.84 6.59 -11.18
N PHE A 50 9.88 7.90 -11.30
CA PHE A 50 11.09 8.61 -11.69
C PHE A 50 11.24 9.86 -10.84
N SER A 51 12.48 10.21 -10.53
CA SER A 51 12.81 11.33 -9.66
C SER A 51 13.72 12.33 -10.37
N ARG A 52 13.61 13.59 -9.96
CA ARG A 52 14.47 14.67 -10.43
C ARG A 52 15.71 14.72 -9.54
N PRO A 53 16.84 15.25 -10.04
CA PRO A 53 18.02 15.44 -9.22
C PRO A 53 17.71 16.20 -7.94
N LYS A 54 18.29 15.78 -6.82
CA LYS A 54 18.09 16.40 -5.50
C LYS A 54 19.06 17.57 -5.22
N LYS A 55 20.14 17.68 -6.01
CA LYS A 55 21.17 18.72 -5.85
C LYS A 55 20.95 19.85 -6.86
N MET A 56 20.94 21.10 -6.39
CA MET A 56 20.57 22.27 -7.19
C MET A 56 21.37 22.38 -8.50
N LYS A 57 22.71 22.27 -8.46
CA LYS A 57 23.56 22.36 -9.66
C LYS A 57 23.23 21.30 -10.71
N VAL A 58 22.92 20.08 -10.26
CA VAL A 58 22.56 18.96 -11.15
C VAL A 58 21.15 19.16 -11.72
N TYR A 59 20.23 19.67 -10.90
CA TYR A 59 18.87 19.97 -11.34
C TYR A 59 18.81 21.11 -12.35
N ALA A 60 19.60 22.18 -12.16
CA ALA A 60 19.71 23.26 -13.14
C ALA A 60 20.18 22.73 -14.51
N GLY A 61 21.23 21.88 -14.53
CA GLY A 61 21.67 21.22 -15.76
C GLY A 61 20.61 20.28 -16.35
N TYR A 62 19.87 19.55 -15.52
CA TYR A 62 18.75 18.70 -15.97
C TYR A 62 17.63 19.52 -16.64
N VAL A 63 17.28 20.69 -16.07
CA VAL A 63 16.28 21.59 -16.67
C VAL A 63 16.79 22.14 -17.99
N GLN A 64 18.05 22.57 -18.07
CA GLN A 64 18.64 23.03 -19.33
C GLN A 64 18.59 21.93 -20.41
N ASN A 65 18.98 20.70 -20.06
CA ASN A 65 18.93 19.56 -21.00
C ASN A 65 17.49 19.25 -21.46
N LEU A 66 16.48 19.46 -20.61
CA LEU A 66 15.06 19.33 -21.00
C LEU A 66 14.65 20.41 -22.00
N GLU A 67 15.03 21.66 -21.75
CA GLU A 67 14.76 22.80 -22.65
C GLU A 67 15.45 22.62 -24.01
N ASP A 68 16.65 22.05 -24.00
CA ASP A 68 17.43 21.76 -25.21
C ASP A 68 16.96 20.47 -25.94
N GLY A 69 15.99 19.74 -25.38
CA GLY A 69 15.44 18.50 -25.98
C GLY A 69 16.39 17.29 -25.93
N VAL A 70 17.41 17.33 -25.08
CA VAL A 70 18.49 16.33 -24.99
C VAL A 70 18.14 15.17 -24.04
N VAL A 71 17.06 15.31 -23.26
CA VAL A 71 16.60 14.27 -22.33
C VAL A 71 15.70 13.27 -23.04
N GLY A 72 16.26 12.10 -23.35
CA GLY A 72 15.45 10.93 -23.68
C GLY A 72 14.69 10.43 -22.44
N LEU A 73 13.51 9.84 -22.67
CA LEU A 73 12.90 8.97 -21.66
C LEU A 73 13.89 7.83 -21.42
N SER A 74 14.28 7.59 -20.16
CA SER A 74 15.06 6.39 -19.84
C SER A 74 14.21 5.17 -20.21
N GLU A 75 14.61 4.44 -21.24
CA GLU A 75 13.86 3.30 -21.80
C GLU A 75 13.84 2.07 -20.88
N ASP A 76 14.67 2.03 -19.84
CA ASP A 76 14.82 0.83 -19.04
C ASP A 76 14.06 0.93 -17.72
N SER A 77 12.95 0.19 -17.67
CA SER A 77 12.68 -0.90 -16.72
C SER A 77 11.18 -1.00 -16.50
N PHE A 78 10.53 -1.98 -17.16
CA PHE A 78 9.22 -2.42 -16.70
C PHE A 78 9.31 -2.67 -15.19
N PRO A 79 8.39 -2.11 -14.38
CA PRO A 79 8.46 -2.28 -12.94
C PRO A 79 8.44 -3.79 -12.61
N ASP A 80 9.38 -4.23 -11.77
CA ASP A 80 9.42 -5.61 -11.32
C ASP A 80 8.07 -5.95 -10.68
N PRO A 81 7.38 -7.04 -11.10
CA PRO A 81 6.15 -7.47 -10.46
C PRO A 81 6.25 -7.58 -8.92
N LYS A 82 7.42 -7.89 -8.38
CA LYS A 82 7.69 -7.90 -6.93
C LYS A 82 7.65 -6.49 -6.34
N ASP A 83 8.28 -5.51 -6.98
CA ASP A 83 8.23 -4.11 -6.56
C ASP A 83 6.79 -3.60 -6.57
N MET A 84 6.03 -3.94 -7.60
CA MET A 84 4.61 -3.58 -7.70
C MET A 84 3.77 -4.20 -6.58
N ALA A 85 4.03 -5.46 -6.22
CA ALA A 85 3.35 -6.12 -5.11
C ALA A 85 3.72 -5.50 -3.77
N MET A 86 5.01 -5.20 -3.55
CA MET A 86 5.50 -4.52 -2.35
C MET A 86 4.86 -3.14 -2.20
N ASP A 87 4.79 -2.34 -3.27
CA ASP A 87 4.09 -1.06 -3.27
C ASP A 87 2.62 -1.20 -2.92
N ALA A 88 1.93 -2.17 -3.52
CA ALA A 88 0.50 -2.38 -3.28
C ALA A 88 0.22 -2.65 -1.80
N VAL A 89 1.04 -3.51 -1.15
CA VAL A 89 0.93 -3.77 0.30
C VAL A 89 1.29 -2.52 1.10
N MET A 90 2.45 -1.92 0.82
CA MET A 90 2.98 -0.78 1.56
C MET A 90 1.97 0.38 1.59
N LEU A 91 1.51 0.81 0.42
CA LEU A 91 0.59 1.94 0.29
C LEU A 91 -0.78 1.63 0.91
N SER A 92 -1.28 0.41 0.72
CA SER A 92 -2.58 0.01 1.29
C SER A 92 -2.57 0.01 2.81
N PHE A 93 -1.48 -0.46 3.43
CA PHE A 93 -1.32 -0.54 4.89
C PHE A 93 -1.10 0.83 5.54
N ARG A 94 -0.76 1.87 4.76
CA ARG A 94 -0.81 3.26 5.22
C ARG A 94 -2.23 3.81 5.30
N THR A 95 -3.26 3.08 4.88
CA THR A 95 -4.65 3.55 4.92
C THR A 95 -5.53 2.68 5.80
N ALA A 96 -6.58 3.28 6.36
CA ALA A 96 -7.63 2.52 7.04
C ALA A 96 -8.46 1.65 6.08
N LYS A 97 -8.33 1.85 4.75
CA LYS A 97 -9.01 1.00 3.77
C LYS A 97 -8.43 -0.41 3.75
N GLY A 98 -7.12 -0.54 3.99
CA GLY A 98 -6.38 -1.79 3.88
C GLY A 98 -6.16 -2.23 2.43
N LEU A 99 -5.54 -3.40 2.30
CA LEU A 99 -5.28 -4.07 1.04
C LEU A 99 -6.54 -4.81 0.58
N ASP A 100 -6.93 -4.58 -0.67
CA ASP A 100 -7.96 -5.35 -1.38
C ASP A 100 -7.34 -6.64 -1.93
N LEU A 101 -7.63 -7.76 -1.28
CA LEU A 101 -7.08 -9.06 -1.65
C LEU A 101 -7.62 -9.58 -2.97
N LYS A 102 -8.83 -9.20 -3.37
CA LYS A 102 -9.41 -9.60 -4.67
C LYS A 102 -8.65 -8.95 -5.82
N SER A 103 -8.42 -7.64 -5.71
CA SER A 103 -7.65 -6.89 -6.70
C SER A 103 -6.19 -7.32 -6.71
N PHE A 104 -5.58 -7.51 -5.53
CA PHE A 104 -4.20 -7.98 -5.39
C PHE A 104 -4.00 -9.38 -5.98
N ARG A 105 -4.90 -10.34 -5.69
CA ARG A 105 -4.88 -11.69 -6.27
C ARG A 105 -4.94 -11.67 -7.78
N LYS A 106 -5.82 -10.84 -8.36
CA LYS A 106 -5.97 -10.75 -9.82
C LYS A 106 -4.66 -10.37 -10.51
N THR A 107 -3.82 -9.57 -9.85
CA THR A 107 -2.55 -9.09 -10.40
C THR A 107 -1.37 -9.98 -10.04
N PHE A 108 -1.29 -10.50 -8.81
CA PHE A 108 -0.09 -11.18 -8.28
C PHE A 108 -0.30 -12.67 -7.95
N GLY A 109 -1.52 -13.18 -8.09
CA GLY A 109 -1.86 -14.60 -7.91
C GLY A 109 -2.26 -15.00 -6.49
N THR A 110 -2.94 -16.13 -6.40
CA THR A 110 -3.47 -16.74 -5.17
C THR A 110 -2.38 -17.15 -4.18
N SER A 111 -1.30 -17.76 -4.67
CA SER A 111 -0.20 -18.26 -3.83
C SER A 111 0.41 -17.16 -2.96
N LEU A 112 0.53 -15.94 -3.51
CA LEU A 112 1.07 -14.81 -2.76
C LEU A 112 0.08 -14.31 -1.69
N VAL A 113 -1.22 -14.27 -1.99
CA VAL A 113 -2.26 -13.94 -0.99
C VAL A 113 -2.25 -14.94 0.16
N HIS A 114 -2.12 -16.24 -0.14
CA HIS A 114 -2.03 -17.28 0.88
C HIS A 114 -0.77 -17.15 1.73
N SER A 115 0.37 -16.86 1.10
CA SER A 115 1.65 -16.67 1.79
C SER A 115 1.62 -15.46 2.72
N LEU A 116 1.02 -14.34 2.28
CA LEU A 116 0.78 -13.17 3.12
C LEU A 116 -0.19 -13.49 4.28
N GLY A 117 -1.27 -14.22 4.00
CA GLY A 117 -2.22 -14.66 5.01
C GLY A 117 -1.56 -15.49 6.13
N LYS A 118 -0.68 -16.43 5.75
CA LYS A 118 0.13 -17.22 6.70
C LYS A 118 1.06 -16.32 7.51
N ALA A 119 1.77 -15.40 6.87
CA ALA A 119 2.70 -14.49 7.54
C ALA A 119 1.99 -13.57 8.55
N TYR A 120 0.77 -13.11 8.22
CA TYR A 120 0.00 -12.24 9.10
C TYR A 120 -0.82 -12.95 10.18
N ARG A 121 -0.91 -14.28 10.16
CA ARG A 121 -1.66 -15.05 11.15
C ARG A 121 -1.37 -14.65 12.61
N PRO A 122 -0.10 -14.55 13.07
CA PRO A 122 0.18 -14.14 14.45
C PRO A 122 -0.32 -12.73 14.80
N PHE A 123 -0.41 -11.87 13.78
CA PHE A 123 -0.86 -10.48 13.92
C PHE A 123 -2.38 -10.34 13.85
N VAL A 124 -3.07 -11.28 13.22
CA VAL A 124 -4.52 -11.45 13.35
C VAL A 124 -4.87 -12.00 14.73
N GLU A 125 -4.13 -13.01 15.20
CA GLU A 125 -4.30 -13.60 16.53
C GLU A 125 -4.08 -12.58 17.66
N SER A 126 -3.13 -11.67 17.49
CA SER A 126 -2.87 -10.57 18.45
C SER A 126 -3.70 -9.30 18.21
N GLY A 127 -4.56 -9.25 17.19
CA GLY A 127 -5.45 -8.12 16.91
C GLY A 127 -4.81 -6.89 16.25
N HIS A 128 -3.55 -6.98 15.81
CA HIS A 128 -2.86 -5.91 15.07
C HIS A 128 -3.29 -5.84 13.60
N VAL A 129 -3.69 -6.97 13.04
CA VAL A 129 -4.21 -7.10 11.67
C VAL A 129 -5.66 -7.55 11.72
N VAL A 130 -6.50 -6.95 10.88
CA VAL A 130 -7.94 -7.19 10.81
C VAL A 130 -8.31 -7.66 9.42
N CYS A 131 -8.94 -8.83 9.35
CA CYS A 131 -9.49 -9.42 8.13
C CYS A 131 -10.97 -9.05 8.00
N LEU A 132 -11.40 -8.66 6.79
CA LEU A 132 -12.74 -8.17 6.54
C LEU A 132 -13.40 -8.87 5.34
N ASP A 133 -14.71 -9.06 5.42
CA ASP A 133 -15.52 -9.56 4.32
C ASP A 133 -15.84 -8.47 3.28
N ARG A 134 -16.61 -8.83 2.24
CA ARG A 134 -17.04 -7.90 1.18
C ARG A 134 -17.84 -6.69 1.67
N HIS A 135 -18.47 -6.79 2.85
CA HIS A 135 -19.25 -5.73 3.48
C HIS A 135 -18.43 -4.96 4.54
N ARG A 136 -17.11 -5.21 4.60
CA ARG A 136 -16.18 -4.65 5.60
C ARG A 136 -16.52 -5.04 7.04
N ARG A 137 -17.16 -6.19 7.25
CA ARG A 137 -17.38 -6.76 8.58
C ARG A 137 -16.16 -7.59 8.99
N VAL A 138 -15.80 -7.50 10.27
CA VAL A 138 -14.66 -8.22 10.84
C VAL A 138 -14.91 -9.72 10.80
N ILE A 139 -13.92 -10.45 10.29
CA ILE A 139 -13.86 -11.92 10.32
C ILE A 139 -13.12 -12.31 11.60
N THR A 140 -13.70 -13.24 12.37
CA THR A 140 -13.09 -13.69 13.62
C THR A 140 -11.78 -14.43 13.37
N THR A 141 -10.87 -14.36 14.34
CA THR A 141 -9.57 -15.03 14.29
C THR A 141 -9.70 -16.53 14.01
N ASP A 142 -10.59 -17.23 14.72
CA ASP A 142 -10.80 -18.67 14.53
C ASP A 142 -11.25 -19.00 13.11
N ARG A 143 -12.16 -18.17 12.56
CA ARG A 143 -12.64 -18.34 11.19
C ARG A 143 -11.52 -18.08 10.20
N PHE A 144 -10.74 -17.01 10.37
CA PHE A 144 -9.59 -16.73 9.51
C PHE A 144 -8.55 -17.86 9.54
N CYS A 145 -8.21 -18.36 10.73
CA CYS A 145 -7.26 -19.47 10.88
C CYS A 145 -7.75 -20.76 10.22
N ALA A 146 -9.05 -21.07 10.30
CA ALA A 146 -9.64 -22.20 9.58
C ALA A 146 -9.56 -22.03 8.05
N LEU A 147 -9.79 -20.80 7.55
CA LEU A 147 -9.72 -20.49 6.12
C LEU A 147 -8.30 -20.59 5.55
N LEU A 148 -7.25 -20.37 6.36
CA LEU A 148 -5.86 -20.54 5.90
C LEU A 148 -5.52 -21.98 5.47
N SER A 149 -6.31 -22.97 5.88
CA SER A 149 -6.13 -24.36 5.44
C SER A 149 -6.73 -24.65 4.05
N ASN A 150 -7.53 -23.74 3.48
CA ASN A 150 -8.19 -23.90 2.19
C ASN A 150 -8.09 -22.61 1.34
N GLU A 151 -7.27 -22.65 0.28
CA GLU A 151 -7.00 -21.49 -0.59
C GLU A 151 -8.26 -20.94 -1.29
N GLU A 152 -9.23 -21.78 -1.65
CA GLU A 152 -10.45 -21.29 -2.32
C GLU A 152 -11.42 -20.59 -1.36
N GLU A 153 -11.52 -21.09 -0.12
CA GLU A 153 -12.50 -20.56 0.85
C GLU A 153 -12.06 -19.20 1.43
N ILE A 154 -10.74 -19.03 1.65
CA ILE A 154 -10.18 -17.73 2.11
C ILE A 154 -10.45 -16.63 1.09
N GLU A 155 -10.43 -16.98 -0.20
CA GLU A 155 -10.57 -16.07 -1.31
C GLU A 155 -11.98 -15.52 -1.52
N GLU A 156 -13.00 -16.32 -1.20
CA GLU A 156 -14.39 -15.90 -1.27
C GLU A 156 -14.82 -15.14 -0.02
N THR A 157 -14.17 -15.45 1.12
CA THR A 157 -14.58 -14.93 2.43
C THR A 157 -13.82 -13.67 2.82
N VAL A 158 -12.49 -13.66 2.71
CA VAL A 158 -11.62 -12.55 3.12
C VAL A 158 -11.35 -11.64 1.92
N VAL A 159 -11.95 -10.45 1.92
CA VAL A 159 -11.83 -9.50 0.80
C VAL A 159 -10.82 -8.40 1.11
N PHE A 160 -10.71 -7.97 2.37
CA PHE A 160 -9.75 -6.96 2.77
C PHE A 160 -8.93 -7.40 3.97
N ILE A 161 -7.68 -6.94 4.01
CA ILE A 161 -6.82 -7.04 5.19
C ILE A 161 -6.28 -5.65 5.52
N ARG A 162 -6.36 -5.22 6.78
CA ARG A 162 -5.92 -3.89 7.21
C ARG A 162 -5.29 -3.91 8.59
N LEU A 163 -4.61 -2.82 8.93
CA LEU A 163 -4.09 -2.60 10.27
C LEU A 163 -5.20 -2.11 11.22
N SER A 164 -5.20 -2.62 12.46
CA SER A 164 -6.09 -2.15 13.52
C SER A 164 -5.67 -0.76 14.02
N VAL A 165 -6.63 0.00 14.56
CA VAL A 165 -6.39 1.34 15.09
C VAL A 165 -6.42 1.29 16.63
N PRO A 166 -5.44 1.85 17.34
CA PRO A 166 -4.17 2.40 16.83
C PRO A 166 -3.07 1.34 16.67
N ASP A 167 -3.17 0.22 17.37
CA ASP A 167 -2.03 -0.67 17.66
C ASP A 167 -1.41 -1.28 16.40
N GLY A 168 -2.24 -1.73 15.44
CA GLY A 168 -1.75 -2.21 14.15
C GLY A 168 -0.96 -1.16 13.36
N PHE A 169 -1.40 0.09 13.38
CA PHE A 169 -0.70 1.18 12.70
C PHE A 169 0.64 1.54 13.35
N LEU A 170 0.77 1.37 14.67
CA LEU A 170 2.04 1.55 15.37
C LEU A 170 3.09 0.53 14.91
N LEU A 171 2.66 -0.67 14.49
CA LEU A 171 3.51 -1.72 13.92
C LEU A 171 3.54 -1.74 12.39
N SER A 172 3.08 -0.67 11.74
CA SER A 172 2.89 -0.69 10.28
C SER A 172 4.18 -0.96 9.51
N ASN A 173 5.33 -0.43 9.96
CA ASN A 173 6.60 -0.63 9.27
C ASN A 173 7.06 -2.10 9.36
N GLU A 174 6.91 -2.71 10.53
CA GLU A 174 7.25 -4.09 10.83
C GLU A 174 6.38 -5.04 9.98
N LEU A 175 5.08 -4.78 9.92
CA LEU A 175 4.13 -5.58 9.15
C LEU A 175 4.31 -5.43 7.64
N ILE A 176 4.65 -4.24 7.17
CA ILE A 176 4.99 -4.01 5.76
C ILE A 176 6.31 -4.73 5.41
N SER A 177 7.32 -4.62 6.28
CA SER A 177 8.60 -5.31 6.12
C SER A 177 8.42 -6.83 6.04
N LEU A 178 7.54 -7.40 6.87
CA LEU A 178 7.21 -8.82 6.82
C LEU A 178 6.64 -9.23 5.45
N ALA A 179 5.74 -8.43 4.87
CA ALA A 179 5.24 -8.70 3.53
C ALA A 179 6.33 -8.65 2.47
N PHE A 180 7.32 -7.76 2.60
CA PHE A 180 8.41 -7.67 1.63
C PHE A 180 9.23 -8.97 1.59
N HIS A 181 9.54 -9.55 2.75
CA HIS A 181 10.21 -10.87 2.84
C HIS A 181 9.36 -12.01 2.26
N VAL A 182 8.03 -11.89 2.26
CA VAL A 182 7.14 -12.89 1.64
C VAL A 182 7.10 -12.73 0.12
N ILE A 183 7.09 -11.49 -0.38
CA ILE A 183 7.00 -11.17 -1.81
C ILE A 183 8.34 -11.40 -2.52
N ALA A 184 9.44 -11.10 -1.85
CA ALA A 184 10.80 -11.23 -2.32
C ALA A 184 11.65 -11.95 -1.25
N PRO A 185 11.49 -13.28 -1.11
CA PRO A 185 12.21 -14.09 -0.13
C PRO A 185 13.72 -14.19 -0.43
#